data_AF-A0A7V9WSZ4-F1
#
_entry.id   AF-A0A7V9WSZ4-F1
#
_cell.length_a   1.000
_cell.length_b   1.000
_cell.length_c   1.000
_cell.angle_alpha   90.00
_cell.angle_beta   90.00
_cell.angle_gamma   90.00
#
_symmetry.space_group_name_H-M   'P 1'
#
loop_
_entity.id
_entity.type
_entity.pdbx_description
1 polymer ?
#
loop_
_entity_poly.entity_id
_entity_poly.type
_entity_poly.pdbx_seq_one_letter_code
_entity_poly.pdbx_strand_id
1 'polypeptide(L)' 'MELFTARSRYSQEGVTWIWFRNDDEVVFSELPLSEVFRLIRKELDKFIDQGILTKEQAYDLANDWLAYDEFVEGMMYA' A
#
# COMPACT_ATOMS: atom_id res chain seq x y z
N MET A 1 -6.29 -1.50 -17.64
CA MET A 1 -5.52 -0.97 -16.50
C MET A 1 -5.60 -2.03 -15.43
N GLU A 2 -4.46 -2.57 -14.99
CA GLU A 2 -4.43 -3.54 -13.88
C GLU A 2 -4.62 -2.77 -12.57
N LEU A 3 -5.43 -3.32 -11.66
CA LEU A 3 -5.62 -2.78 -10.32
C LEU A 3 -4.71 -3.54 -9.35
N PHE A 4 -4.07 -2.84 -8.41
CA PHE A 4 -3.34 -3.49 -7.34
C PHE A 4 -3.89 -3.05 -5.98
N THR A 5 -4.03 -4.01 -5.08
CA THR A 5 -4.62 -3.81 -3.75
C THR A 5 -3.70 -4.39 -2.69
N ALA A 6 -3.39 -3.60 -1.67
CA ALA A 6 -2.72 -4.07 -0.46
C ALA A 6 -3.78 -4.39 0.62
N ARG A 7 -3.67 -5.55 1.27
CA ARG A 7 -4.51 -5.91 2.42
C ARG A 7 -3.66 -6.33 3.60
N SER A 8 -3.91 -5.77 4.78
CA SER A 8 -3.23 -6.15 6.02
C SER A 8 -3.76 -7.49 6.54
N ARG A 9 -2.88 -8.22 7.20
CA ARG A 9 -3.14 -9.50 7.86
C ARG A 9 -2.48 -9.48 9.23
N TYR A 10 -3.31 -9.59 10.26
CA TYR A 10 -2.87 -9.69 11.64
C TYR A 10 -2.46 -11.13 11.96
N SER A 11 -1.28 -11.28 12.54
CA SER A 11 -0.78 -12.55 13.06
C SER A 11 -0.26 -12.36 14.50
N GLN A 12 0.01 -13.46 15.20
CA GLN A 12 0.65 -13.38 16.53
C GLN A 12 2.05 -12.76 16.49
N GLU A 13 2.69 -12.73 15.30
CA GLU A 13 4.04 -12.20 15.09
C GLU A 13 4.04 -10.72 14.63
N GLY A 14 2.85 -10.13 14.40
CA GLY A 14 2.67 -8.75 13.96
C GLY A 14 1.79 -8.62 12.71
N VAL A 15 1.81 -7.42 12.11
CA VAL A 15 1.06 -7.09 10.89
C VAL A 15 1.91 -7.38 9.67
N THR A 16 1.35 -8.16 8.75
CA THR A 16 1.94 -8.40 7.44
C THR A 16 0.93 -8.06 6.35
N TRP A 17 1.38 -7.95 5.11
CA TRP A 17 0.55 -7.49 4.01
C TRP A 17 0.54 -8.48 2.84
N ILE A 18 -0.60 -8.53 2.18
CA ILE A 18 -0.79 -9.30 0.95
C ILE A 18 -1.06 -8.32 -0.18
N TRP A 19 -0.33 -8.50 -1.29
CA TRP A 19 -0.44 -7.68 -2.48
C TRP A 19 -1.19 -8.45 -3.57
N PHE A 20 -2.33 -7.93 -3.98
CA PHE A 20 -3.21 -8.53 -4.98
C PHE A 20 -3.11 -7.80 -6.31
N ARG A 21 -3.20 -8.55 -7.41
CA ARG A 21 -3.50 -8.04 -8.74
C ARG A 21 -4.98 -8.32 -9.04
N ASN A 22 -5.68 -7.29 -9.50
CA ASN A 22 -7.11 -7.30 -9.85
C ASN A 22 -7.99 -7.90 -8.73
N ASP A 23 -7.62 -7.67 -7.46
CA ASP A 23 -8.28 -8.16 -6.25
C ASP A 23 -8.40 -9.68 -6.04
N ASP A 24 -8.01 -10.48 -7.04
CA ASP A 24 -8.17 -11.94 -7.04
C ASP A 24 -6.83 -12.70 -6.99
N GLU A 25 -5.79 -12.19 -7.65
CA GLU A 25 -4.50 -12.88 -7.77
C GLU A 25 -3.52 -12.40 -6.69
N VAL A 26 -3.12 -13.29 -5.77
CA VAL A 26 -2.05 -12.99 -4.82
C VAL A 26 -0.71 -12.99 -5.56
N VAL A 27 -0.07 -11.82 -5.61
CA VAL A 27 1.26 -11.66 -6.23
C VAL A 27 2.36 -11.79 -5.17
N PHE A 28 2.13 -11.21 -4.00
CA PHE A 28 3.03 -11.30 -2.86
C PHE A 28 2.23 -11.50 -1.56
N SER A 29 2.81 -12.23 -0.61
CA SER A 29 2.25 -12.46 0.71
C SER A 29 3.29 -12.19 1.79
N GLU A 30 2.83 -11.96 3.02
CA GLU A 30 3.69 -11.77 4.19
C GLU A 30 4.67 -10.58 4.06
N LEU A 31 4.25 -9.54 3.33
CA LEU A 31 5.09 -8.38 3.11
C LEU A 31 5.18 -7.54 4.40
N PRO A 32 6.39 -7.09 4.79
CA PRO A 32 6.52 -6.05 5.79
C PRO A 32 6.03 -4.71 5.22
N LEU A 33 5.61 -3.80 6.09
CA LEU A 33 5.08 -2.49 5.72
C LEU A 33 5.99 -1.72 4.74
N SER A 34 7.32 -1.75 4.97
CA SER A 34 8.30 -1.10 4.10
C SER A 34 8.29 -1.58 2.64
N GLU A 35 8.03 -2.88 2.41
CA GLU A 35 7.93 -3.45 1.07
C GLU A 35 6.63 -3.04 0.38
N VAL A 36 5.53 -2.95 1.12
CA VAL A 36 4.25 -2.44 0.61
C VAL A 36 4.39 -1.01 0.11
N PHE A 37 5.08 -0.15 0.88
CA PHE A 37 5.36 1.23 0.44
C PHE A 37 6.15 1.29 -0.86
N ARG A 38 7.14 0.42 -1.02
CA ARG A 38 7.91 0.33 -2.25
C ARG A 38 7.04 -0.05 -3.45
N LEU A 39 6.07 -0.95 -3.25
CA LEU A 39 5.10 -1.35 -4.28
C LEU A 39 4.11 -0.23 -4.61
N ILE A 40 3.55 0.44 -3.60
CA ILE A 40 2.65 1.59 -3.78
C ILE A 40 3.34 2.69 -4.59
N ARG A 41 4.58 3.07 -4.23
CA ARG A 41 5.35 4.08 -4.98
C ARG A 41 5.54 3.67 -6.44
N LYS A 42 5.87 2.41 -6.71
CA LYS A 42 6.02 1.89 -8.07
C LYS A 42 4.73 1.98 -8.88
N GLU A 43 3.57 1.77 -8.26
CA GLU A 43 2.29 1.96 -8.95
C GLU A 43 1.99 3.43 -9.18
N LEU A 44 2.25 4.31 -8.20
CA LEU A 44 2.10 5.75 -8.32
C LEU A 44 2.98 6.37 -9.41
N ASP A 45 4.21 5.87 -9.59
CA ASP A 45 5.11 6.27 -10.69
C ASP A 45 4.45 6.07 -12.07
N LYS A 46 3.63 5.03 -12.26
CA LYS A 46 2.91 4.81 -13.53
C LYS A 46 1.87 5.91 -13.81
N PHE A 47 1.23 6.44 -12.77
CA PHE A 47 0.27 7.55 -12.90
C PHE A 47 1.00 8.87 -13.18
N ILE A 48 2.22 9.04 -12.64
CA ILE A 48 3.09 10.16 -12.98
C ILE A 48 3.51 10.09 -14.44
N ASP A 49 3.96 8.93 -14.91
CA ASP A 49 4.40 8.72 -16.30
C ASP A 49 3.26 8.95 -17.31
N GLN A 50 2.02 8.69 -16.91
CA GLN A 50 0.82 8.95 -17.70
C GLN A 50 0.32 10.40 -17.62
N GLY A 51 0.98 11.25 -16.82
CA GLY A 51 0.57 12.64 -16.59
C GLY A 51 -0.74 12.78 -15.83
N ILE A 52 -1.19 11.72 -15.14
CA ILE A 52 -2.43 11.72 -14.35
C ILE A 52 -2.19 12.41 -13.00
N LEU A 53 -1.03 12.14 -12.39
CA LEU A 53 -0.61 12.75 -11.14
C LEU A 53 0.69 13.53 -11.33
N THR A 54 0.85 14.62 -10.59
CA THR A 54 2.18 15.20 -10.38
C THR A 54 2.97 14.35 -9.38
N LYS A 55 4.30 14.51 -9.35
CA LYS A 55 5.13 13.88 -8.33
C LYS A 55 4.67 14.23 -6.92
N GLU A 56 4.34 15.49 -6.68
CA GLU A 56 3.84 15.98 -5.39
C GLU A 56 2.56 15.25 -4.96
N GLN A 57 1.57 15.17 -5.86
CA GLN A 57 0.32 14.45 -5.59
C GLN A 57 0.53 12.96 -5.28
N ALA A 58 1.47 12.30 -5.98
CA ALA A 58 1.82 10.91 -5.69
C ALA A 58 2.49 10.76 -4.31
N TYR A 59 3.37 11.68 -3.92
CA TYR A 59 3.98 11.66 -2.59
C TYR A 59 2.95 11.90 -1.48
N ASP A 60 2.04 12.85 -1.67
CA ASP A 60 0.98 13.15 -0.71
C ASP A 60 0.06 11.95 -0.53
N LEU A 61 -0.37 11.31 -1.63
CA LEU A 61 -1.19 10.08 -1.57
C LEU A 61 -0.48 8.93 -0.83
N ALA A 62 0.82 8.77 -1.02
CA ALA A 62 1.58 7.75 -0.31
C ALA A 62 1.68 8.05 1.21
N ASN A 63 1.82 9.32 1.58
CA ASN A 63 1.88 9.75 2.98
C ASN A 63 0.52 9.66 3.67
N ASP A 64 -0.56 10.05 2.99
CA ASP A 64 -1.93 9.94 3.51
C ASP A 64 -2.32 8.49 3.78
N TRP A 65 -1.89 7.57 2.89
CA TRP A 65 -2.09 6.14 3.09
C TRP A 65 -1.34 5.62 4.32
N LEU A 66 -0.09 6.05 4.52
CA LEU A 66 0.70 5.74 5.72
C LEU A 66 0.00 6.25 6.99
N ALA A 67 -0.44 7.51 6.97
CA ALA A 67 -1.09 8.13 8.12
C ALA A 67 -2.40 7.41 8.48
N TYR A 68 -3.18 6.99 7.47
CA TYR A 68 -4.40 6.23 7.69
C TYR A 68 -4.11 4.87 8.34
N ASP A 69 -3.08 4.16 7.85
CA ASP A 69 -2.72 2.85 8.35
C ASP A 69 -2.16 2.90 9.79
N GLU A 70 -1.19 3.78 10.05
CA GLU A 70 -0.63 3.99 11.40
C GLU A 70 -1.72 4.41 12.41
N PHE A 71 -2.69 5.23 11.98
CA PHE A 71 -3.80 5.65 12.82
C PHE A 71 -4.75 4.49 13.16
N VAL A 72 -5.07 3.64 12.18
CA VAL A 72 -5.91 2.44 12.39
C VAL A 72 -5.21 1.43 13.30
N GLU A 73 -3.90 1.22 13.13
CA GLU A 73 -3.11 0.40 14.06
C GLU A 73 -3.16 0.98 15.49
N GLY A 74 -2.93 2.29 15.64
CA GLY A 74 -2.98 2.97 16.93
C GLY A 74 -4.32 2.83 17.66
N MET A 75 -5.44 2.78 16.94
CA MET A 75 -6.78 2.57 17.53
C MET A 75 -7.05 1.10 17.92
N MET A 76 -6.44 0.12 17.24
CA MET A 76 -6.65 -1.30 17.59
C MET A 76 -5.85 -1.75 18.82
N TYR A 77 -4.77 -1.05 19.14
CA TYR A 77 -3.92 -1.33 20.30
C TYR A 77 -4.16 -0.37 21.50
N ALA A 78 -5.15 0.53 21.42
CA ALA A 78 -5.55 1.44 22.51
C ALA A 78 -6.78 0.93 23.27
#